data_AF-A0A968WVP4-F1
#
_entry.id   AF-A0A968WVP4-F1
#
_cell.length_a   1.000
_cell.length_b   1.000
_cell.length_c   1.000
_cell.angle_alpha   90.00
_cell.angle_beta   90.00
_cell.angle_gamma   90.00
#
_symmetry.space_group_name_H-M   'P 1'
#
loop_
_entity.id
_entity.type
_entity.pdbx_description
1 polymer ?
#
loop_
_entity_poly.entity_id
_entity_poly.type
_entity_poly.pdbx_seq_one_letter_code
_entity_poly.pdbx_strand_id
1 'polypeptide(L)'
;MKAGDFHGLESDVESVGDFIRRWISEHERWSSPKFLLGESYGGIRAAALSEHLQSRYGMQLNGVILLSSLLDFSTLRAAQGNDLAYQVYLPTFTGTAHFHKKLQGDRDVLMKESTAFAFGEYAAALLKGADLEQADREKIAQKMSAFTGIDTATCLVHDLRLDPSFFRGELLRKEGKVVGRFDARVAWDATDPADEAPDYDPSYALAYGAFPQQ
;
A
#
# COMPACT_ATOMS: atom_id res chain seq x y z
N MET A 1 20.71 -29.91 -0.74
CA MET A 1 20.15 -28.85 -1.62
C MET A 1 20.35 -27.51 -0.92
N LYS A 2 20.70 -26.44 -1.65
CA LYS A 2 21.05 -25.13 -1.05
C LYS A 2 19.84 -24.20 -1.10
N ALA A 3 19.68 -23.38 -0.06
CA ALA A 3 18.56 -22.43 0.06
C ALA A 3 18.47 -21.46 -1.14
N GLY A 4 19.62 -21.03 -1.69
CA GLY A 4 19.67 -20.11 -2.83
C GLY A 4 19.03 -20.61 -4.13
N ASP A 5 18.85 -21.93 -4.29
CA ASP A 5 18.25 -22.51 -5.49
C ASP A 5 16.72 -22.29 -5.56
N PHE A 6 16.08 -21.83 -4.48
CA PHE A 6 14.61 -21.73 -4.32
C PHE A 6 14.10 -20.31 -4.00
N HIS A 7 14.99 -19.32 -3.89
CA HIS A 7 14.59 -17.96 -3.46
C HIS A 7 14.41 -16.96 -4.62
N GLY A 8 14.64 -17.39 -5.87
CA GLY A 8 14.26 -16.64 -7.06
C GLY A 8 12.79 -16.85 -7.39
N LEU A 9 12.13 -15.83 -7.98
CA LEU A 9 10.73 -15.92 -8.41
C LEU A 9 10.49 -17.12 -9.34
N GLU A 10 11.45 -17.43 -10.21
CA GLU A 10 11.35 -18.54 -11.16
C GLU A 10 11.38 -19.90 -10.44
N SER A 11 12.37 -20.16 -9.59
CA SER A 11 12.44 -21.39 -8.80
C SER A 11 11.24 -21.58 -7.86
N ASP A 12 10.74 -20.49 -7.29
CA ASP A 12 9.52 -20.47 -6.47
C ASP A 12 8.30 -20.91 -7.31
N VAL A 13 8.12 -20.32 -8.49
CA VAL A 13 7.04 -20.67 -9.42
C VAL A 13 7.16 -22.12 -9.92
N GLU A 14 8.35 -22.59 -10.24
CA GLU A 14 8.58 -23.97 -10.68
C GLU A 14 8.24 -24.98 -9.58
N SER A 15 8.75 -24.75 -8.37
CA SER A 15 8.56 -25.68 -7.25
C SER A 15 7.09 -25.73 -6.80
N VAL A 16 6.44 -24.57 -6.64
CA VAL A 16 5.01 -24.49 -6.31
C VAL A 16 4.16 -25.04 -7.45
N GLY A 17 4.54 -24.78 -8.70
CA GLY A 17 3.81 -25.27 -9.86
C GLY A 17 3.83 -26.79 -10.00
N ASP A 18 5.00 -27.42 -9.79
CA ASP A 18 5.09 -28.88 -9.79
C ASP A 18 4.33 -29.49 -8.60
N PHE A 19 4.37 -28.84 -7.42
CA PHE A 19 3.53 -29.26 -6.28
C PHE A 19 2.04 -29.28 -6.64
N ILE A 20 1.52 -28.18 -7.21
CA ILE A 20 0.10 -28.10 -7.61
C ILE A 20 -0.23 -29.19 -8.63
N ARG A 21 0.59 -29.35 -9.66
CA ARG A 21 0.39 -30.39 -10.70
C ARG A 21 0.34 -31.79 -10.09
N ARG A 22 1.29 -32.13 -9.21
CA ARG A 22 1.33 -33.43 -8.53
C ARG A 22 0.08 -33.66 -7.72
N TRP A 23 -0.26 -32.70 -6.85
CA TRP A 23 -1.42 -32.81 -5.99
C TRP A 23 -2.71 -32.99 -6.81
N ILE A 24 -2.91 -32.19 -7.86
CA ILE A 24 -4.06 -32.32 -8.76
C ILE A 24 -4.12 -33.69 -9.45
N SER A 25 -2.96 -34.24 -9.84
CA SER A 25 -2.89 -35.56 -10.49
C SER A 25 -3.19 -36.69 -9.53
N GLU A 26 -2.59 -36.67 -8.33
CA GLU A 26 -2.77 -37.67 -7.29
C GLU A 26 -4.21 -37.73 -6.77
N HIS A 27 -4.91 -36.59 -6.80
CA HIS A 27 -6.30 -36.48 -6.33
C HIS A 27 -7.34 -36.48 -7.47
N GLU A 28 -6.91 -36.76 -8.70
CA GLU A 28 -7.78 -36.84 -9.89
C GLU A 28 -8.64 -35.58 -10.12
N ARG A 29 -8.08 -34.40 -9.83
CA ARG A 29 -8.79 -33.11 -9.88
C ARG A 29 -8.52 -32.29 -11.14
N TRP A 30 -8.04 -32.91 -12.21
CA TRP A 30 -7.73 -32.22 -13.46
C TRP A 30 -8.93 -31.48 -14.07
N SER A 31 -10.14 -32.01 -13.93
CA SER A 31 -11.39 -31.37 -14.40
C SER A 31 -12.02 -30.40 -13.40
N SER A 32 -11.57 -30.38 -12.15
CA SER A 32 -12.15 -29.50 -11.12
C SER A 32 -11.90 -28.03 -11.45
N PRO A 33 -12.80 -27.12 -11.06
CA PRO A 33 -12.52 -25.69 -11.10
C PRO A 33 -11.30 -25.33 -10.26
N LYS A 34 -10.43 -24.46 -10.77
CA LYS A 34 -9.18 -24.05 -10.13
C LYS A 34 -9.07 -22.54 -10.07
N PHE A 35 -8.78 -22.02 -8.89
CA PHE A 35 -8.52 -20.60 -8.67
C PHE A 35 -7.18 -20.44 -7.97
N LEU A 36 -6.38 -19.46 -8.39
CA LEU A 36 -5.21 -19.03 -7.64
C LEU A 36 -5.59 -17.79 -6.83
N LEU A 37 -5.20 -17.75 -5.56
CA LEU A 37 -5.33 -16.56 -4.73
C LEU A 37 -3.94 -16.02 -4.40
N GLY A 38 -3.71 -14.75 -4.69
CA GLY A 38 -2.50 -14.03 -4.33
C GLY A 38 -2.79 -12.90 -3.35
N GLU A 39 -2.08 -12.85 -2.23
CA GLU A 39 -2.14 -11.75 -1.27
C GLU A 39 -0.81 -10.99 -1.20
N SER A 40 -0.83 -9.66 -1.20
CA SER A 40 0.39 -8.83 -1.11
C SER A 40 1.37 -9.21 -2.24
N TYR A 41 2.62 -9.57 -1.92
CA TYR A 41 3.58 -10.10 -2.90
C TYR A 41 3.11 -11.40 -3.58
N GLY A 42 2.20 -12.14 -2.94
CA GLY A 42 1.50 -13.27 -3.52
C GLY A 42 0.73 -12.93 -4.79
N GLY A 43 0.38 -11.67 -5.05
CA GLY A 43 -0.18 -11.24 -6.33
C GLY A 43 0.78 -11.43 -7.52
N ILE A 44 2.05 -11.04 -7.34
CA ILE A 44 3.12 -11.26 -8.34
C ILE A 44 3.31 -12.76 -8.58
N ARG A 45 3.35 -13.54 -7.50
CA ARG A 45 3.47 -15.00 -7.58
C ARG A 45 2.27 -15.64 -8.28
N ALA A 46 1.04 -15.22 -7.95
CA ALA A 46 -0.16 -15.76 -8.55
C ALA A 46 -0.21 -15.46 -10.06
N ALA A 47 0.23 -14.27 -10.49
CA ALA A 47 0.36 -13.92 -11.89
C ALA A 47 1.36 -14.84 -12.61
N ALA A 48 2.59 -14.94 -12.11
CA ALA A 48 3.63 -15.79 -12.71
C ALA A 48 3.25 -17.27 -12.72
N LEU A 49 2.67 -17.76 -11.62
CA LEU A 49 2.19 -19.13 -11.48
C LEU A 49 1.04 -19.41 -12.46
N SER A 50 0.14 -18.45 -12.71
CA SER A 50 -0.96 -18.63 -13.65
C SER A 50 -0.47 -18.91 -15.08
N GLU A 51 0.58 -18.22 -15.51
CA GLU A 51 1.23 -18.46 -16.80
C GLU A 51 1.96 -19.79 -16.80
N HIS A 52 2.74 -20.08 -15.75
CA HIS A 52 3.53 -21.30 -15.66
C HIS A 52 2.66 -22.56 -15.70
N LEU A 53 1.57 -22.62 -14.93
CA LEU A 53 0.67 -23.78 -14.90
C LEU A 53 0.05 -24.04 -16.28
N GLN A 54 -0.33 -22.98 -17.00
CA GLN A 54 -0.92 -23.09 -18.33
C GLN A 54 0.11 -23.50 -19.39
N SER A 55 1.22 -22.77 -19.48
CA SER A 55 2.23 -22.96 -20.53
C SER A 55 3.02 -24.26 -20.36
N ARG A 56 3.38 -24.62 -19.12
CA ARG A 56 4.22 -25.79 -18.83
C ARG A 56 3.42 -27.09 -18.74
N TYR A 57 2.25 -27.05 -18.13
CA TYR A 57 1.48 -28.25 -17.78
C TYR A 57 0.13 -28.35 -18.50
N GLY A 58 -0.26 -27.35 -19.30
CA GLY A 58 -1.58 -27.32 -19.93
C GLY A 58 -2.74 -27.20 -18.93
N MET A 59 -2.46 -26.80 -17.69
CA MET A 59 -3.48 -26.68 -16.65
C MET A 59 -4.23 -25.37 -16.79
N GLN A 60 -5.49 -25.46 -17.17
CA GLN A 60 -6.38 -24.29 -17.25
C GLN A 60 -6.87 -23.87 -15.86
N LEU A 61 -6.99 -22.56 -15.68
CA LEU A 61 -7.52 -21.93 -14.47
C LEU A 61 -8.88 -21.29 -14.76
N ASN A 62 -9.75 -21.30 -13.77
CA ASN A 62 -11.05 -20.64 -13.83
C ASN A 62 -10.99 -19.19 -13.35
N GLY A 63 -9.91 -18.80 -12.68
CA GLY A 63 -9.65 -17.41 -12.32
C GLY A 63 -8.44 -17.23 -11.42
N VAL A 64 -8.05 -15.96 -11.27
CA VAL A 64 -7.07 -15.50 -10.30
C VAL A 64 -7.74 -14.46 -9.41
N ILE A 65 -7.58 -14.61 -8.09
CA ILE A 65 -8.12 -13.72 -7.07
C ILE A 65 -6.93 -12.95 -6.48
N LEU A 66 -7.01 -11.62 -6.52
CA LEU A 66 -5.98 -10.73 -6.01
C LEU A 66 -6.52 -10.00 -4.78
N LEU A 67 -5.91 -10.24 -3.62
CA LEU A 67 -6.26 -9.60 -2.36
C LEU A 67 -5.11 -8.68 -1.95
N SER A 68 -5.37 -7.37 -1.82
CA SER A 68 -4.35 -6.39 -1.39
C SER A 68 -3.00 -6.58 -2.10
N SER A 69 -3.05 -6.88 -3.40
CA SER A 69 -1.91 -7.39 -4.15
C SER A 69 -0.99 -6.28 -4.61
N LEU A 70 0.31 -6.56 -4.55
CA LEU A 70 1.32 -5.75 -5.21
C LEU A 70 1.36 -6.13 -6.69
N LEU A 71 1.12 -5.17 -7.57
CA LEU A 71 1.19 -5.35 -9.02
C LEU A 71 2.26 -4.47 -9.68
N ASP A 72 2.54 -3.31 -9.10
CA ASP A 72 3.60 -2.41 -9.53
C ASP A 72 4.36 -1.88 -8.32
N PHE A 73 5.68 -2.09 -8.29
CA PHE A 73 6.52 -1.58 -7.20
C PHE A 73 6.59 -0.06 -7.19
N SER A 74 6.36 0.61 -8.32
CA SER A 74 6.37 2.06 -8.41
C SER A 74 5.29 2.71 -7.55
N THR A 75 4.17 2.02 -7.29
CA THR A 75 3.10 2.54 -6.44
C THR A 75 3.38 2.41 -4.94
N LEU A 76 4.41 1.64 -4.54
CA LEU A 76 4.79 1.43 -3.14
C LEU A 76 6.15 2.03 -2.77
N ARG A 77 7.06 2.14 -3.73
CA ARG A 77 8.44 2.57 -3.47
C ARG A 77 8.63 4.03 -3.83
N ALA A 78 8.33 4.90 -2.87
CA ALA A 78 8.83 6.27 -2.91
C ALA A 78 10.35 6.25 -3.15
N ALA A 79 10.79 6.95 -4.20
CA ALA A 79 12.19 7.06 -4.56
C ALA A 79 12.40 8.34 -5.35
N GLN A 80 13.65 8.81 -5.42
CA GLN A 80 14.01 9.90 -6.32
C GLN A 80 13.62 9.51 -7.76
N GLY A 81 12.80 10.34 -8.40
CA GLY A 81 12.28 10.08 -9.75
C GLY A 81 11.04 9.18 -9.82
N ASN A 82 10.54 8.69 -8.68
CA ASN A 82 9.27 7.96 -8.61
C ASN A 82 8.27 8.66 -7.69
N ASP A 83 7.58 9.64 -8.26
CA ASP A 83 6.57 10.43 -7.55
C ASP A 83 5.17 9.80 -7.57
N LEU A 84 4.98 8.70 -8.31
CA LEU A 84 3.68 8.02 -8.41
C LEU A 84 3.20 7.52 -7.04
N ALA A 85 4.11 7.01 -6.21
CA ALA A 85 3.80 6.55 -4.86
C ALA A 85 3.08 7.64 -4.04
N TYR A 86 3.59 8.87 -4.04
CA TYR A 86 2.99 9.97 -3.27
C TYR A 86 1.61 10.36 -3.80
N GLN A 87 1.40 10.30 -5.13
CA GLN A 87 0.11 10.58 -5.75
C GLN A 87 -0.95 9.56 -5.31
N VAL A 88 -0.63 8.26 -5.39
CA VAL A 88 -1.59 7.20 -5.07
C VAL A 88 -1.91 7.13 -3.57
N TYR A 89 -1.02 7.58 -2.69
CA TYR A 89 -1.27 7.62 -1.25
C TYR A 89 -2.18 8.76 -0.82
N LEU A 90 -2.18 9.90 -1.52
CA LEU A 90 -2.89 11.10 -1.08
C LEU A 90 -4.41 10.87 -0.81
N PRO A 91 -5.18 10.19 -1.67
CA PRO A 91 -6.58 9.89 -1.38
C PRO A 91 -6.76 8.99 -0.15
N THR A 92 -5.82 8.08 0.10
CA THR A 92 -5.82 7.22 1.30
C THR A 92 -5.60 8.04 2.57
N PHE A 93 -4.71 9.03 2.52
CA PHE A 93 -4.52 9.98 3.61
C PHE A 93 -5.81 10.77 3.89
N THR A 94 -6.52 11.20 2.85
CA THR A 94 -7.83 11.86 2.99
C THR A 94 -8.86 10.98 3.68
N GLY A 95 -9.02 9.75 3.24
CA GLY A 95 -9.97 8.81 3.86
C GLY A 95 -9.64 8.56 5.33
N THR A 96 -8.35 8.42 5.64
CA THR A 96 -7.87 8.21 7.01
C THR A 96 -8.12 9.43 7.89
N ALA A 97 -7.77 10.63 7.41
CA ALA A 97 -7.97 11.88 8.13
C ALA A 97 -9.46 12.18 8.35
N HIS A 98 -10.32 11.89 7.38
CA HIS A 98 -11.77 11.99 7.54
C HIS A 98 -12.31 11.02 8.59
N PHE A 99 -11.88 9.75 8.56
CA PHE A 99 -12.29 8.75 9.54
C PHE A 99 -11.98 9.21 10.97
N HIS A 100 -10.78 9.73 11.20
CA HIS A 100 -10.30 10.26 12.48
C HIS A 100 -10.76 11.69 12.78
N LYS A 101 -11.73 12.24 12.04
CA LYS A 101 -12.35 13.56 12.26
C LYS A 101 -11.39 14.74 12.16
N LYS A 102 -10.25 14.56 11.49
CA LYS A 102 -9.31 15.65 11.16
C LYS A 102 -9.79 16.47 9.98
N LEU A 103 -10.66 15.89 9.15
CA LEU A 103 -11.36 16.59 8.07
C LEU A 103 -12.87 16.60 8.33
N GLN A 104 -13.52 17.68 7.92
CA GLN A 104 -14.98 17.85 8.00
C GLN A 104 -15.58 17.78 6.59
N GLY A 105 -16.87 17.45 6.49
CA GLY A 105 -17.60 17.38 5.23
C GLY A 105 -17.97 15.95 4.80
N ASP A 106 -18.51 15.84 3.59
CA ASP A 106 -18.91 14.57 3.00
C ASP A 106 -17.69 13.76 2.54
N ARG A 107 -17.64 12.49 2.98
CA ARG A 107 -16.50 11.60 2.71
C ARG A 107 -16.32 11.35 1.23
N ASP A 108 -17.40 11.06 0.52
CA ASP A 108 -17.34 10.65 -0.89
C ASP A 108 -16.97 11.83 -1.79
N VAL A 109 -17.43 13.04 -1.44
CA VAL A 109 -16.97 14.29 -2.07
C VAL A 109 -15.47 14.49 -1.85
N LEU A 110 -15.00 14.42 -0.60
CA LEU A 110 -13.57 14.60 -0.28
C LEU A 110 -12.69 13.58 -1.00
N MET A 111 -13.10 12.31 -1.04
CA MET A 111 -12.36 11.26 -1.74
C MET A 111 -12.29 11.51 -3.25
N LYS A 112 -13.38 11.98 -3.86
CA LYS A 112 -13.40 12.33 -5.28
C LYS A 112 -12.50 13.52 -5.59
N GLU A 113 -12.57 14.57 -4.77
CA GLU A 113 -11.79 15.79 -4.95
C GLU A 113 -10.30 15.56 -4.70
N SER A 114 -9.95 14.83 -3.64
CA SER A 114 -8.55 14.50 -3.34
C SER A 114 -7.94 13.60 -4.41
N THR A 115 -8.72 12.68 -4.99
CA THR A 115 -8.30 11.86 -6.13
C THR A 115 -8.05 12.73 -7.37
N ALA A 116 -8.97 13.65 -7.69
CA ALA A 116 -8.81 14.57 -8.82
C ALA A 116 -7.60 15.50 -8.63
N PHE A 117 -7.36 15.96 -7.40
CA PHE A 117 -6.19 16.75 -7.06
C PHE A 117 -4.89 15.94 -7.19
N ALA A 118 -4.86 14.72 -6.65
CA ALA A 118 -3.69 13.84 -6.65
C ALA A 118 -3.17 13.56 -8.05
N PHE A 119 -4.08 13.19 -8.97
CA PHE A 119 -3.75 12.86 -10.37
C PHE A 119 -3.82 14.08 -11.32
N GLY A 120 -4.03 15.28 -10.78
CA GLY A 120 -4.12 16.52 -11.52
C GLY A 120 -3.03 17.50 -11.11
N GLU A 121 -3.44 18.56 -10.39
CA GLU A 121 -2.54 19.65 -9.99
C GLU A 121 -1.35 19.18 -9.16
N TYR A 122 -1.53 18.21 -8.27
CA TYR A 122 -0.44 17.69 -7.44
C TYR A 122 0.59 16.92 -8.27
N ALA A 123 0.15 16.01 -9.14
CA ALA A 123 1.04 15.30 -10.06
C ALA A 123 1.83 16.28 -10.96
N ALA A 124 1.17 17.32 -11.48
CA ALA A 124 1.84 18.36 -12.27
C ALA A 124 2.87 19.15 -11.46
N ALA A 125 2.57 19.45 -10.19
CA ALA A 125 3.49 20.13 -9.29
C ALA A 125 4.73 19.28 -8.97
N LEU A 126 4.55 17.99 -8.68
CA LEU A 126 5.66 17.07 -8.44
C LEU A 126 6.55 16.94 -9.68
N LEU A 127 5.96 16.85 -10.88
CA LEU A 127 6.69 16.79 -12.14
C LEU A 127 7.54 18.02 -12.42
N LYS A 128 7.07 19.22 -12.04
CA LYS A 128 7.87 20.46 -12.14
C LYS A 128 9.08 20.45 -11.20
N GLY A 129 9.01 19.73 -10.08
CA GLY A 129 10.12 19.58 -9.15
C GLY A 129 10.71 20.92 -8.69
N ALA A 130 12.00 21.13 -8.98
CA ALA A 130 12.71 22.36 -8.61
C ALA A 130 12.24 23.60 -9.39
N ASP A 131 11.61 23.42 -10.56
CA ASP A 131 11.09 24.52 -11.38
C ASP A 131 9.72 25.03 -10.88
N LEU A 132 9.15 24.41 -9.84
CA LEU A 132 7.91 24.86 -9.24
C LEU A 132 8.14 26.16 -8.44
N GLU A 133 7.50 27.24 -8.88
CA GLU A 133 7.55 28.53 -8.20
C GLU A 133 7.09 28.42 -6.74
N GLN A 134 7.74 29.18 -5.85
CA GLN A 134 7.47 29.13 -4.40
C GLN A 134 6.00 29.41 -4.06
N ALA A 135 5.37 30.38 -4.76
CA ALA A 135 3.96 30.70 -4.54
C ALA A 135 3.03 29.54 -4.94
N ASP A 136 3.37 28.79 -5.99
CA ASP A 136 2.60 27.62 -6.40
C ASP A 136 2.85 26.42 -5.47
N ARG A 137 4.09 26.24 -5.01
CA ARG A 137 4.46 25.24 -3.99
C ARG A 137 3.63 25.42 -2.71
N GLU A 138 3.49 26.65 -2.24
CA GLU A 138 2.66 26.97 -1.06
C GLU A 138 1.19 26.65 -1.29
N LYS A 139 0.63 26.97 -2.46
CA LYS A 139 -0.76 26.61 -2.81
C LYS A 139 -0.97 25.10 -2.80
N ILE A 140 -0.02 24.33 -3.35
CA ILE A 140 -0.09 22.88 -3.36
C ILE A 140 -0.02 22.33 -1.93
N ALA A 141 0.89 22.84 -1.09
CA ALA A 141 0.98 22.46 0.31
C ALA A 141 -0.31 22.77 1.10
N GLN A 142 -0.97 23.91 0.83
CA GLN A 142 -2.25 24.26 1.44
C GLN A 142 -3.36 23.28 1.03
N LYS A 143 -3.43 22.91 -0.26
CA LYS A 143 -4.37 21.90 -0.75
C LYS A 143 -4.09 20.51 -0.15
N MET A 144 -2.82 20.11 -0.07
CA MET A 144 -2.42 18.88 0.63
C MET A 144 -2.87 18.91 2.09
N SER A 145 -2.66 20.02 2.79
CA SER A 145 -3.09 20.19 4.18
C SER A 145 -4.61 20.02 4.33
N ALA A 146 -5.38 20.65 3.44
CA ALA A 146 -6.85 20.52 3.41
C ALA A 146 -7.33 19.08 3.15
N PHE A 147 -6.56 18.26 2.41
CA PHE A 147 -6.92 16.88 2.11
C PHE A 147 -6.30 15.83 3.03
N THR A 148 -5.31 16.18 3.85
CA THR A 148 -4.59 15.21 4.68
C THR A 148 -4.71 15.49 6.18
N GLY A 149 -5.09 16.71 6.56
CA GLY A 149 -5.08 17.16 7.95
C GLY A 149 -3.67 17.40 8.51
N ILE A 150 -2.63 17.27 7.69
CA ILE A 150 -1.23 17.56 8.04
C ILE A 150 -0.99 19.06 7.84
N ASP A 151 -0.25 19.70 8.75
CA ASP A 151 -0.01 21.14 8.68
C ASP A 151 0.74 21.52 7.39
N THR A 152 0.38 22.69 6.81
CA THR A 152 0.98 23.17 5.55
C THR A 152 2.50 23.29 5.64
N ALA A 153 3.02 23.74 6.79
CA ALA A 153 4.45 23.84 7.05
C ALA A 153 5.14 22.47 6.97
N THR A 154 4.53 21.43 7.53
CA THR A 154 5.02 20.05 7.44
C THR A 154 5.04 19.58 5.99
N CYS A 155 3.95 19.82 5.23
CA CYS A 155 3.92 19.49 3.80
C CYS A 155 5.07 20.16 3.01
N LEU A 156 5.43 21.40 3.35
CA LEU A 156 6.56 22.12 2.74
C LEU A 156 7.92 21.54 3.13
N VAL A 157 8.12 21.22 4.42
CA VAL A 157 9.37 20.59 4.91
C VAL A 157 9.61 19.25 4.23
N HIS A 158 8.56 18.49 3.96
CA HIS A 158 8.63 17.23 3.22
C HIS A 158 8.67 17.39 1.69
N ASP A 159 8.93 18.60 1.16
CA ASP A 159 8.99 18.88 -0.27
C ASP A 159 7.76 18.36 -1.04
N LEU A 160 6.58 18.55 -0.44
CA LEU A 160 5.29 18.05 -0.94
C LEU A 160 5.20 16.52 -1.04
N ARG A 161 6.07 15.75 -0.39
CA ARG A 161 6.17 14.28 -0.47
C ARG A 161 6.03 13.64 0.91
N LEU A 162 4.78 13.43 1.33
CA LEU A 162 4.49 12.79 2.61
C LEU A 162 4.70 11.28 2.52
N ASP A 163 5.63 10.77 3.33
CA ASP A 163 5.82 9.33 3.51
C ASP A 163 4.63 8.72 4.27
N PRO A 164 4.10 7.56 3.87
CA PRO A 164 2.97 6.93 4.55
C PRO A 164 3.28 6.46 5.98
N SER A 165 4.53 6.10 6.30
CA SER A 165 4.93 5.79 7.68
C SER A 165 4.98 7.05 8.52
N PHE A 166 5.49 8.16 7.96
CA PHE A 166 5.40 9.47 8.59
C PHE A 166 3.96 9.88 8.88
N PHE A 167 3.08 9.79 7.89
CA PHE A 167 1.67 10.14 8.04
C PHE A 167 0.99 9.38 9.19
N ARG A 168 1.32 8.09 9.37
CA ARG A 168 0.79 7.26 10.47
C ARG A 168 1.15 7.79 11.86
N GLY A 169 2.36 8.30 12.02
CA GLY A 169 2.82 8.91 13.28
C GLY A 169 2.31 10.34 13.45
N GLU A 170 2.13 11.07 12.35
CA GLU A 170 1.83 12.50 12.40
C GLU A 170 0.35 12.83 12.61
N LEU A 171 -0.57 12.12 11.95
CA LEU A 171 -1.99 12.50 11.90
C LEU A 171 -2.62 12.69 13.29
N LEU A 172 -2.25 11.83 14.23
CA LEU A 172 -2.75 11.81 15.60
C LEU A 172 -1.65 12.10 16.65
N ARG A 173 -0.53 12.71 16.24
CA ARG A 173 0.61 12.97 17.14
C ARG A 173 0.20 13.80 18.36
N LYS A 174 -0.68 14.79 18.16
CA LYS A 174 -1.21 15.65 19.24
C LYS A 174 -2.06 14.88 20.26
N GLU A 175 -2.62 13.74 19.88
CA GLU A 175 -3.33 12.82 20.77
C GLU A 175 -2.41 11.72 21.35
N GLY A 176 -1.12 11.72 21.02
CA GLY A 176 -0.15 10.71 21.45
C GLY A 176 -0.38 9.34 20.81
N LYS A 177 -0.97 9.29 19.60
CA LYS A 177 -1.36 8.03 18.94
C LYS A 177 -0.72 7.84 17.58
N VAL A 178 -0.58 6.57 17.21
CA VAL A 178 -0.15 6.12 15.88
C VAL A 178 -1.31 5.41 15.20
N VAL A 179 -1.45 5.61 13.89
CA VAL A 179 -2.44 4.95 13.04
C VAL A 179 -1.91 3.62 12.48
N GLY A 180 -2.78 2.62 12.38
CA GLY A 180 -2.46 1.31 11.82
C GLY A 180 -2.06 1.36 10.34
N ARG A 181 -1.12 0.50 9.93
CA ARG A 181 -0.65 0.42 8.53
C ARG A 181 -1.61 -0.39 7.66
N PHE A 182 -2.11 -1.51 8.19
CA PHE A 182 -3.02 -2.41 7.45
C PHE A 182 -4.49 -2.02 7.62
N ASP A 183 -4.85 -1.49 8.79
CA ASP A 183 -6.17 -0.88 9.03
C ASP A 183 -6.02 0.48 9.69
N ALA A 184 -6.16 1.53 8.88
CA ALA A 184 -6.02 2.91 9.32
C ALA A 184 -7.14 3.37 10.26
N ARG A 185 -8.19 2.57 10.49
CA ARG A 185 -9.23 2.87 11.49
C ARG A 185 -8.76 2.59 12.92
N VAL A 186 -7.72 1.78 13.07
CA VAL A 186 -7.11 1.44 14.36
C VAL A 186 -6.07 2.50 14.70
N ALA A 187 -6.13 3.02 15.92
CA ALA A 187 -5.11 3.92 16.44
C ALA A 187 -4.89 3.67 17.93
N TRP A 188 -3.64 3.44 18.32
CA TRP A 188 -3.22 3.18 19.70
C TRP A 188 -2.09 4.12 20.11
N ASP A 189 -1.77 4.11 21.40
CA ASP A 189 -0.75 4.97 21.99
C ASP A 189 0.61 4.74 21.30
N ALA A 190 1.30 5.84 21.01
CA ALA A 190 2.64 5.81 20.47
C ALA A 190 3.61 5.21 21.50
N THR A 191 4.48 4.30 21.06
CA THR A 191 5.59 3.80 21.89
C THR A 191 6.67 4.86 22.08
N ASP A 192 6.90 5.68 21.06
CA ASP A 192 7.75 6.86 21.10
C ASP A 192 7.01 8.04 20.42
N PRO A 193 6.57 9.07 21.18
CA PRO A 193 5.87 10.23 20.63
C PRO A 193 6.71 11.11 19.70
N ALA A 194 8.04 10.97 19.71
CA ALA A 194 8.96 11.72 18.86
C ALA A 194 9.31 10.98 17.56
N ASP A 195 8.94 9.71 17.44
CA ASP A 195 9.26 8.91 16.26
C ASP A 195 8.47 9.41 15.04
N GLU A 196 9.19 9.59 13.94
CA GLU A 196 8.65 9.98 12.63
C GLU A 196 8.32 8.77 11.76
N ALA A 197 8.74 7.57 12.13
CA ALA A 197 8.46 6.35 11.39
C ALA A 197 8.11 5.20 12.35
N PRO A 198 6.88 5.19 12.92
CA PRO A 198 6.51 4.21 13.93
C PRO A 198 6.71 2.75 13.48
N ASP A 199 7.64 2.06 14.14
CA ASP A 199 7.98 0.65 13.88
C ASP A 199 6.83 -0.31 14.25
N TYR A 200 6.01 0.07 15.22
CA TYR A 200 4.84 -0.70 15.66
C TYR A 200 3.60 -0.43 14.80
N ASP A 201 2.75 -1.44 14.59
CA ASP A 201 1.47 -1.32 13.90
C ASP A 201 0.29 -1.74 14.79
N PRO A 202 -0.53 -0.78 15.27
CA PRO A 202 -1.76 -1.04 16.03
C PRO A 202 -2.72 -2.04 15.39
N SER A 203 -2.82 -2.03 14.05
CA SER A 203 -3.76 -2.90 13.34
C SER A 203 -3.32 -4.36 13.30
N TYR A 204 -2.04 -4.65 13.51
CA TYR A 204 -1.51 -6.01 13.48
C TYR A 204 -2.06 -6.86 14.63
N ALA A 205 -2.33 -6.24 15.78
CA ALA A 205 -2.90 -6.91 16.94
C ALA A 205 -4.37 -7.33 16.73
N LEU A 206 -5.11 -6.75 15.77
CA LEU A 206 -6.42 -7.25 15.38
C LEU A 206 -6.34 -8.53 14.55
N ALA A 207 -5.23 -8.73 13.81
CA ALA A 207 -5.03 -9.91 12.97
C ALA A 207 -4.63 -11.16 13.77
N TYR A 208 -4.00 -10.99 14.94
CA TYR A 208 -3.47 -12.13 15.74
C TYR A 208 -4.33 -12.52 16.95
N GLY A 209 -5.46 -11.85 17.20
CA GLY A 209 -6.32 -12.16 18.34
C GLY A 209 -5.71 -11.74 19.69
N ALA A 210 -6.54 -11.76 20.73
CA ALA A 210 -6.32 -11.08 22.02
C ALA A 210 -5.20 -11.62 22.94
N PHE A 211 -4.25 -12.43 22.45
CA PHE A 211 -3.14 -12.92 23.28
C PHE A 211 -1.83 -12.22 22.90
N PRO A 212 -1.31 -11.33 23.78
CA PRO A 212 -0.37 -10.28 23.44
C PRO A 212 1.09 -10.71 23.63
N GLN A 213 2.00 -9.82 23.25
CA GLN A 213 3.35 -9.61 23.80
C GLN A 213 3.91 -10.72 24.72
N GLN A 214 5.05 -11.29 24.30
CA GLN A 214 6.14 -11.61 25.23
C GLN A 214 7.25 -10.59 25.03
#